data_AF-A0A350Z019-F1
#
_entry.id   AF-A0A350Z019-F1
#
_cell.length_a   1.000
_cell.length_b   1.000
_cell.length_c   1.000
_cell.angle_alpha   90.00
_cell.angle_beta   90.00
_cell.angle_gamma   90.00
#
_symmetry.space_group_name_H-M   'P 1'
#
loop_
_entity.id
_entity.type
_entity.pdbx_description
1 polymer ?
#
loop_
_entity_poly.entity_id
_entity_poly.type
_entity_poly.pdbx_seq_one_letter_code
_entity_poly.pdbx_strand_id
1 'polypeptide(L)'
;HSTMFTLKLEPQVIRIKSAGARAVQNNCIRCHEDLLVDPKLEASVAMYRAVKEGRRCIECHREVPHGRVNSLSSVPFARVPIPESPVPVWLKNLIKNN
;
A
#
# COMPACT_ATOMS: atom_id res chain seq x y z
N HIS A 1 -9.48 -16.70 -2.22
CA HIS A 1 -9.63 -15.24 -2.48
C HIS A 1 -10.72 -15.03 -3.52
N SER A 2 -10.53 -15.49 -4.77
CA SER A 2 -11.50 -15.37 -5.87
C SER A 2 -12.92 -15.88 -5.53
N THR A 3 -13.06 -17.07 -4.94
CA THR A 3 -14.36 -17.67 -4.59
C THR A 3 -15.23 -16.75 -3.71
N MET A 4 -14.61 -15.99 -2.80
CA MET A 4 -15.34 -15.08 -1.91
C MET A 4 -15.95 -13.91 -2.71
N PHE A 5 -15.23 -13.34 -3.68
CA PHE A 5 -15.78 -12.29 -4.56
C PHE A 5 -16.73 -12.85 -5.62
N THR A 6 -16.49 -14.07 -6.13
CA THR A 6 -17.38 -14.73 -7.08
C THR A 6 -18.77 -14.96 -6.49
N LEU A 7 -18.82 -15.38 -5.22
CA LEU A 7 -20.07 -15.65 -4.51
C LEU A 7 -20.59 -14.43 -3.71
N LYS A 8 -19.94 -13.27 -3.83
CA LYS A 8 -20.25 -12.03 -3.10
C LYS A 8 -20.35 -12.23 -1.59
N LEU A 9 -19.43 -13.00 -1.03
CA LEU A 9 -19.35 -13.32 0.39
C LEU A 9 -18.44 -12.34 1.16
N GLU A 10 -17.93 -11.29 0.52
CA GLU A 10 -17.15 -10.25 1.19
C GLU A 10 -17.97 -9.51 2.26
N PRO A 11 -17.33 -9.10 3.37
CA PRO A 11 -17.95 -8.13 4.26
C PRO A 11 -18.07 -6.76 3.56
N GLN A 12 -19.03 -5.94 4.01
CA GLN A 12 -19.19 -4.55 3.55
C GLN A 12 -17.92 -3.70 3.70
N VAL A 13 -17.04 -4.07 4.64
CA VAL A 13 -15.76 -3.40 4.88
C VAL A 13 -14.66 -4.45 4.96
N ILE A 14 -13.83 -4.52 3.92
CA ILE A 14 -12.63 -5.35 3.92
C ILE A 14 -11.55 -4.63 4.73
N ARG A 15 -11.04 -5.30 5.76
CA ARG A 15 -9.95 -4.78 6.61
C ARG A 15 -8.66 -5.54 6.36
N ILE A 16 -7.55 -4.81 6.35
CA ILE A 16 -6.23 -5.41 6.21
C ILE A 16 -5.92 -6.31 7.41
N LYS A 17 -5.39 -7.51 7.13
CA LYS A 17 -4.93 -8.43 8.17
C LYS A 17 -3.61 -7.97 8.77
N SER A 18 -3.27 -8.45 9.97
CA SER A 18 -2.05 -8.06 10.68
C SER A 18 -0.76 -8.23 9.87
N ALA A 19 -0.64 -9.30 9.09
CA ALA A 19 0.50 -9.52 8.20
C ALA A 19 0.62 -8.43 7.11
N GLY A 20 -0.49 -8.08 6.47
CA GLY A 20 -0.51 -7.00 5.48
C GLY A 20 -0.23 -5.64 6.11
N ALA A 21 -0.78 -5.37 7.30
CA ALA A 21 -0.54 -4.13 8.02
C ALA A 21 0.95 -3.94 8.35
N ARG A 22 1.63 -5.01 8.77
CA ARG A 22 3.09 -4.99 9.01
C ARG A 22 3.88 -4.76 7.73
N ALA A 23 3.52 -5.44 6.64
CA ALA A 23 4.19 -5.26 5.35
C ALA A 23 4.06 -3.81 4.85
N VAL A 24 2.87 -3.20 4.98
CA VAL A 24 2.65 -1.79 4.63
C VAL A 24 3.48 -0.87 5.51
N GLN A 25 3.49 -1.05 6.84
CA GLN A 25 4.30 -0.24 7.75
C GLN A 25 5.80 -0.32 7.41
N ASN A 26 6.32 -1.53 7.19
CA ASN A 26 7.73 -1.72 6.82
C ASN A 26 8.07 -1.05 5.49
N ASN A 27 7.14 -1.07 4.53
CA ASN A 27 7.32 -0.36 3.26
C ASN A 27 7.33 1.15 3.45
N CYS A 28 6.46 1.69 4.31
CA CYS A 28 6.47 3.11 4.66
C CYS A 28 7.83 3.52 5.25
N ILE A 29 8.32 2.78 6.25
CA ILE A 29 9.62 3.06 6.89
C ILE A 29 10.75 2.96 5.86
N ARG A 30 10.80 1.87 5.08
CA ARG A 30 11.88 1.66 4.10
C ARG A 30 11.95 2.78 3.06
N CYS A 31 10.83 3.23 2.53
CA CYS A 31 10.84 4.27 1.49
C CYS A 31 11.02 5.69 2.05
N HIS A 32 10.84 5.88 3.36
CA HIS A 32 10.93 7.19 4.02
C HIS A 32 11.97 7.22 5.13
N GLU A 33 12.94 6.31 5.14
CA GLU A 33 13.93 6.17 6.20
C GLU A 33 14.68 7.48 6.42
N ASP A 34 15.15 8.12 5.34
CA ASP A 34 15.89 9.38 5.41
C ASP A 34 15.07 10.56 5.99
N LEU A 35 13.73 10.49 5.92
CA LEU A 35 12.84 11.48 6.53
C LEU A 35 12.52 11.17 7.99
N LEU A 36 12.56 9.89 8.35
CA LEU A 36 12.23 9.40 9.69
C LEU A 36 13.45 9.43 10.62
N VAL A 37 14.64 9.20 10.06
CA VAL A 37 15.89 8.99 10.78
C VAL A 37 16.93 10.02 10.34
N ASP A 38 17.13 11.05 11.17
CA ASP A 38 18.30 11.93 11.03
C ASP A 38 19.48 11.35 11.82
N PRO A 39 20.66 11.11 11.20
CA PRO A 39 21.79 10.48 11.88
C PRO A 39 22.32 11.26 13.08
N LYS A 40 22.23 12.61 13.07
CA LYS A 40 22.71 13.43 14.18
C LYS A 40 21.76 13.33 15.37
N LEU A 41 20.45 13.35 15.11
CA LEU A 41 19.43 13.18 16.14
C LEU A 41 19.45 11.75 16.69
N GLU A 42 19.64 10.74 15.85
CA GLU A 42 19.76 9.35 16.30
C GLU A 42 20.95 9.15 17.26
N ALA A 43 22.10 9.80 16.98
CA ALA A 43 23.27 9.73 17.84
C ALA A 43 23.13 10.50 19.17
N SER A 44 22.25 11.50 19.24
CA SER A 44 22.14 12.42 20.38
C SER A 44 20.88 12.23 21.22
N VAL A 45 19.83 11.62 20.69
CA VAL A 45 18.54 11.44 21.35
C VAL A 45 18.31 9.95 21.60
N ALA A 46 18.27 9.57 22.88
CA ALA A 46 17.97 8.21 23.27
C ALA A 46 16.62 7.75 22.69
N MET A 47 16.59 6.52 22.17
CA MET A 47 15.39 5.88 21.60
C MET A 47 14.77 6.61 20.39
N TYR A 48 15.48 7.54 19.72
CA TYR A 48 14.95 8.33 18.60
C TYR A 48 14.23 7.48 17.54
N ARG A 49 14.93 6.48 16.99
CA ARG A 49 14.41 5.59 15.96
C ARG A 49 13.20 4.78 16.44
N ALA A 50 13.28 4.23 17.65
CA ALA A 50 12.20 3.45 18.25
C ALA A 50 10.91 4.27 18.44
N VAL A 51 11.02 5.56 18.79
CA VAL A 51 9.87 6.46 18.92
C VAL A 51 9.28 6.81 17.55
N LYS A 52 10.13 7.04 16.54
CA LYS A 52 9.69 7.40 15.18
C LYS A 52 9.02 6.25 14.44
N GLU A 53 9.54 5.03 14.60
CA GLU A 53 9.03 3.83 13.92
C GLU A 53 7.99 3.07 14.75
N GLY A 54 7.93 3.30 16.06
CA GLY A 54 7.06 2.58 16.99
C GLY A 54 5.56 2.87 16.81
N ARG A 55 5.21 4.02 16.22
CA ARG A 55 3.82 4.35 15.86
C ARG A 55 3.58 4.09 14.38
N ARG A 56 2.43 3.51 14.04
CA ARG A 56 2.08 3.25 12.64
C ARG A 56 1.87 4.55 11.88
N CYS A 57 2.46 4.66 10.70
CA CYS A 57 2.40 5.87 9.87
C CYS A 57 0.95 6.29 9.58
N ILE A 58 0.09 5.31 9.30
CA ILE A 58 -1.32 5.52 8.94
C ILE A 58 -2.22 6.02 10.09
N GLU A 59 -1.73 6.03 11.33
CA GLU A 59 -2.49 6.62 12.44
C GLU A 59 -2.55 8.15 12.34
N CYS A 60 -1.53 8.75 11.74
CA CYS A 60 -1.52 10.17 11.37
C CYS A 60 -1.89 10.35 9.90
N HIS A 61 -1.28 9.56 9.01
CA HIS A 61 -1.49 9.61 7.55
C HIS A 61 -2.74 8.82 7.14
N ARG A 62 -3.88 9.21 7.71
CA ARG A 62 -5.16 8.48 7.63
C ARG A 62 -5.76 8.39 6.22
N GLU A 63 -5.39 9.32 5.34
CA GLU A 63 -5.91 9.37 3.96
C GLU A 63 -5.11 8.50 2.97
N VAL A 64 -3.88 8.13 3.31
CA VAL A 64 -2.98 7.40 2.41
C VAL A 64 -3.55 6.04 2.01
N PRO A 65 -4.00 5.18 2.95
CA PRO A 65 -4.63 3.92 2.58
C PRO A 65 -6.12 4.14 2.22
N HIS A 66 -6.38 4.49 0.96
CA HIS A 66 -7.74 4.54 0.38
C HIS A 66 -8.72 5.53 1.04
N GLY A 67 -8.22 6.62 1.66
CA GLY A 67 -9.07 7.64 2.30
C GLY A 67 -9.69 7.19 3.63
N ARG A 68 -10.66 7.97 4.15
CA ARG A 68 -11.34 7.66 5.44
C ARG A 68 -12.57 6.76 5.30
N VAL A 69 -13.13 6.67 4.10
CA VAL A 69 -14.45 6.07 3.87
C VAL A 69 -14.26 4.66 3.34
N ASN A 70 -14.58 3.69 4.18
CA ASN A 70 -14.35 2.28 3.88
C ASN A 70 -15.72 1.61 3.75
N SER A 71 -16.30 1.60 2.55
CA SER A 71 -17.61 0.97 2.28
C SER A 71 -17.71 0.58 0.82
N LEU A 72 -18.18 -0.65 0.53
CA LEU A 72 -18.45 -1.10 -0.84
C LEU A 72 -19.42 -0.16 -1.58
N SER A 73 -20.36 0.46 -0.86
CA SER A 73 -21.35 1.38 -1.42
C SER A 73 -20.78 2.78 -1.68
N SER A 74 -19.66 3.15 -1.07
CA SER A 74 -19.01 4.47 -1.24
C SER A 74 -18.06 4.52 -2.42
N VAL A 75 -17.68 3.36 -2.97
CA VAL A 75 -16.93 3.21 -4.22
C VAL A 75 -17.66 2.26 -5.17
N PRO A 76 -18.90 2.60 -5.58
CA PRO A 76 -19.64 1.77 -6.51
C PRO A 76 -18.87 1.77 -7.85
N PHE A 77 -18.53 0.59 -8.34
CA PHE A 77 -17.77 0.42 -9.59
C PHE A 77 -16.33 0.94 -9.54
N ALA A 78 -15.54 0.56 -8.53
CA ALA A 78 -14.07 0.66 -8.57
C ALA A 78 -13.49 -0.22 -9.71
N ARG A 79 -13.82 0.11 -10.95
CA ARG A 79 -13.15 -0.40 -12.16
C ARG A 79 -11.83 0.33 -12.20
N VAL A 80 -10.81 -0.31 -11.65
CA VAL A 80 -9.44 0.14 -11.86
C VAL A 80 -9.20 0.07 -13.37
N PRO A 81 -8.75 1.16 -14.04
CA PRO A 81 -8.34 1.10 -15.43
C PRO A 81 -7.33 -0.04 -15.58
N ILE A 82 -7.53 -0.92 -16.55
CA ILE A 82 -6.56 -1.97 -16.83
C ILE A 82 -5.27 -1.25 -17.22
N PRO A 83 -4.16 -1.42 -16.48
CA PRO A 83 -2.91 -0.77 -16.83
C PRO A 83 -2.50 -1.17 -18.23
N GLU A 84 -1.85 -0.25 -18.94
CA GLU A 84 -1.32 -0.56 -20.26
C GLU A 84 -0.40 -1.77 -20.20
N SER A 85 -0.35 -2.52 -21.30
CA SER A 85 0.47 -3.71 -21.40
C SER A 85 1.91 -3.36 -21.04
N PRO A 86 2.54 -4.04 -20.06
CA PRO A 86 3.93 -3.77 -19.67
C PRO A 86 4.92 -4.18 -20.77
N VAL A 87 4.43 -4.81 -21.85
CA VAL A 87 5.22 -5.27 -22.98
C VAL A 87 5.49 -4.07 -23.91
N PRO A 88 6.76 -3.69 -24.11
CA PRO A 88 7.13 -2.62 -25.02
C PRO A 88 6.66 -2.89 -26.46
N VAL A 89 6.34 -1.82 -27.20
CA VAL A 89 5.84 -1.90 -28.58
C VAL A 89 6.80 -2.66 -29.49
N TRP A 90 8.11 -2.45 -29.33
CA TRP A 90 9.14 -3.13 -30.14
C TRP A 90 9.08 -4.66 -29.98
N LEU A 91 8.84 -5.17 -28.77
CA LEU A 91 8.77 -6.60 -28.50
C LEU A 91 7.47 -7.20 -29.06
N LYS A 92 6.35 -6.47 -28.97
CA LYS A 92 5.10 -6.86 -29.63
C LYS A 92 5.24 -6.98 -31.15
N ASN A 93 5.99 -6.09 -31.77
CA ASN A 93 6.20 -6.09 -33.22
C ASN A 93 7.09 -7.27 -33.66
N LEU A 94 8.10 -7.64 -32.88
CA LEU A 94 8.93 -8.82 -33.15
C LEU A 94 8.11 -10.12 -33.10
N ILE A 95 7.23 -10.26 -32.11
CA ILE A 95 6.39 -11.47 -31.95
C ILE A 95 5.33 -11.59 -33.07
N LYS A 96 4.84 -10.46 -33.60
CA LYS A 96 3.83 -10.44 -34.68
C LYS A 96 4.39 -10.71 -36.08
N ASN A 97 5.70 -10.51 -36.28
CA ASN A 97 6.35 -10.64 -37.58
C ASN A 97 7.03 -12.01 -37.80
N ASN A 98 6.83 -12.94 -36.86
CA ASN A 98 7.15 -14.37 -36.98
C ASN A 98 5.87 -15.18 -37.15
#